data_AF-A0A7T1HN56-F1
#
_entry.id   AF-A0A7T1HN56-F1
#
_cell.length_a   1.000
_cell.length_b   1.000
_cell.length_c   1.000
_cell.angle_alpha   90.00
_cell.angle_beta   90.00
_cell.angle_gamma   90.00
#
_symmetry.space_group_name_H-M   'P 1'
#
loop_
_entity.id
_entity.type
_entity.pdbx_description
1 polymer ?
#
loop_
_entity_poly.entity_id
_entity_poly.type
_entity_poly.pdbx_seq_one_letter_code
_entity_poly.pdbx_strand_id
1 'polypeptide(L)'
;MHDRRQRIHDLVLALLAQQGDLELLSGDGAGLPDGDAGTWIERNRRVVLRYQALVRSAVTLDALVDQEVNGGFPAPKPQEWQP
;
A
#
# COMPACT_ATOMS: atom_id res chain seq x y z
N MET A 1 -14.32 8.29 -8.14
CA MET A 1 -13.63 8.20 -6.82
C MET A 1 -13.74 6.82 -6.20
N HIS A 2 -14.91 6.15 -6.24
CA HIS A 2 -15.07 4.80 -5.66
C HIS A 2 -14.21 3.74 -6.36
N ASP A 3 -14.06 3.80 -7.69
CA ASP A 3 -13.33 2.77 -8.45
C ASP A 3 -11.83 2.76 -8.14
N ARG A 4 -11.21 3.94 -8.01
CA ARG A 4 -9.79 4.05 -7.64
C ARG A 4 -9.52 3.50 -6.24
N ARG A 5 -10.39 3.84 -5.28
CA ARG A 5 -10.28 3.33 -3.91
C ARG A 5 -10.42 1.81 -3.89
N GLN A 6 -11.32 1.24 -4.70
CA GLN A 6 -11.49 -0.20 -4.81
C GLN A 6 -10.23 -0.87 -5.39
N ARG A 7 -9.67 -0.35 -6.49
CA ARG A 7 -8.42 -0.90 -7.06
C ARG A 7 -7.25 -0.87 -6.07
N ILE A 8 -7.08 0.24 -5.37
CA ILE A 8 -6.03 0.35 -4.33
C ILE A 8 -6.28 -0.68 -3.23
N HIS A 9 -7.53 -0.86 -2.80
CA HIS A 9 -7.88 -1.87 -1.80
C HIS A 9 -7.54 -3.29 -2.27
N ASP A 10 -7.90 -3.64 -3.50
CA ASP A 10 -7.61 -4.97 -4.08
C ASP A 10 -6.09 -5.19 -4.20
N LEU A 11 -5.32 -4.15 -4.59
CA LEU A 11 -3.86 -4.19 -4.59
C LEU A 11 -3.28 -4.37 -3.18
N VAL A 12 -3.83 -3.72 -2.15
CA VAL A 12 -3.40 -3.92 -0.76
C VAL A 12 -3.67 -5.36 -0.32
N LEU A 13 -4.83 -5.93 -0.62
CA LEU A 13 -5.13 -7.33 -0.30
C LEU A 13 -4.16 -8.30 -0.98
N ALA A 14 -3.84 -8.08 -2.25
CA ALA A 14 -2.86 -8.89 -2.98
C ALA A 14 -1.46 -8.78 -2.37
N LEU A 15 -1.01 -7.56 -2.03
CA LEU A 15 0.28 -7.34 -1.37
C LEU A 15 0.32 -7.97 0.03
N LEU A 16 -0.80 -7.94 0.77
CA LEU A 16 -0.92 -8.55 2.09
C LEU A 16 -0.80 -10.07 2.01
N ALA A 17 -1.46 -10.71 1.05
CA ALA A 17 -1.38 -12.15 0.81
C ALA A 17 0.04 -12.63 0.49
N GLN A 18 0.87 -11.78 -0.11
CA GLN A 18 2.27 -12.07 -0.44
C GLN A 18 3.23 -11.91 0.76
N GLN A 19 2.86 -11.17 1.81
CA GLN A 19 3.74 -10.81 2.93
C GLN A 19 3.86 -11.90 4.02
N GLY A 20 3.23 -13.07 3.85
CA GLY A 20 3.16 -14.12 4.87
C GLY A 20 2.27 -13.71 6.04
N ASP A 21 2.39 -14.40 7.18
CA ASP A 21 1.68 -14.00 8.40
C ASP A 21 2.13 -12.60 8.82
N LEU A 22 1.28 -11.60 8.57
CA LEU A 22 1.29 -10.43 9.44
C LEU A 22 1.06 -11.00 10.84
N GLU A 23 1.99 -10.73 11.74
CA GLU A 23 1.76 -10.96 13.16
C GLU A 23 0.45 -10.24 13.53
N LEU A 24 -0.64 -11.01 13.54
CA LEU A 24 -1.91 -10.52 14.04
C LEU A 24 -1.64 -10.12 15.48
N LEU A 25 -2.16 -8.95 15.87
CA LEU A 25 -2.38 -8.66 17.29
C LEU A 25 -3.04 -9.91 17.85
N SER A 26 -2.35 -10.62 18.74
CA SER A 26 -2.79 -11.89 19.30
C SER A 26 -4.29 -11.79 19.59
N GLY A 27 -5.08 -12.52 18.80
CA GLY A 27 -6.54 -12.45 18.77
C GLY A 27 -7.19 -13.17 19.94
N ASP A 28 -6.38 -13.68 20.85
CA ASP A 28 -6.74 -14.13 22.16
C ASP A 28 -6.97 -12.86 22.99
N GLY A 29 -8.23 -12.48 23.19
CA GLY A 29 -8.65 -11.42 24.11
C GLY A 29 -8.27 -11.64 25.58
N ALA A 30 -7.19 -12.37 25.85
CA ALA A 30 -6.47 -12.34 27.11
C ALA A 30 -5.74 -11.00 27.17
N GLY A 31 -6.04 -10.24 28.22
CA GLY A 31 -5.59 -8.87 28.41
C GLY A 31 -4.08 -8.69 28.29
N LEU A 32 -3.69 -7.41 28.27
CA LEU A 32 -2.32 -6.88 28.35
C LEU A 32 -1.34 -7.97 28.83
N PRO A 33 -0.40 -8.45 27.99
CA PRO A 33 0.51 -9.52 28.41
C PRO A 33 1.14 -9.11 29.72
N ASP A 34 0.91 -9.90 30.75
CA ASP A 34 1.31 -9.63 32.12
C ASP A 34 2.83 -9.45 32.15
N GLY A 35 3.31 -8.21 32.02
CA GLY A 35 4.73 -7.90 32.10
C GLY A 35 5.29 -6.75 31.27
N ASP A 36 4.78 -6.41 30.07
CA ASP A 36 5.48 -5.37 29.27
C ASP A 36 4.64 -4.61 28.24
N ALA A 37 3.95 -3.57 28.71
CA ALA A 37 3.25 -2.61 27.85
C ALA A 37 4.17 -1.96 26.82
N GLY A 38 5.48 -1.82 27.11
CA GLY A 38 6.46 -1.25 26.19
C GLY A 38 6.65 -2.15 24.96
N THR A 39 6.84 -3.44 25.20
CA THR A 39 6.96 -4.45 24.14
C THR A 39 5.69 -4.55 23.29
N TRP A 40 4.50 -4.45 23.89
CA TRP A 40 3.23 -4.43 23.16
C TRP A 40 3.08 -3.18 22.26
N ILE A 41 3.39 -1.98 22.79
CA ILE A 41 3.35 -0.74 22.00
C ILE A 41 4.31 -0.81 20.82
N GLU A 42 5.52 -1.31 21.04
CA GLU A 42 6.53 -1.38 19.97
C GLU A 42 6.15 -2.41 18.90
N ARG A 43 5.55 -3.54 19.29
CA ARG A 43 4.99 -4.51 18.34
C ARG A 43 3.89 -3.89 17.48
N ASN A 44 2.96 -3.16 18.09
CA ASN A 44 1.90 -2.46 17.34
C ASN A 44 2.45 -1.40 16.40
N ARG A 45 3.45 -0.62 16.83
CA ARG A 45 4.13 0.35 15.97
C ARG A 45 4.71 -0.33 14.73
N ARG A 46 5.38 -1.47 14.88
CA ARG A 46 5.92 -2.24 13.75
C ARG A 46 4.81 -2.70 12.79
N VAL A 47 3.71 -3.24 13.31
CA VAL A 47 2.57 -3.69 12.49
C VAL A 47 1.95 -2.52 11.70
N VAL A 48 1.69 -1.40 12.36
CA VAL A 48 1.12 -0.20 11.72
C VAL A 48 2.06 0.34 10.63
N LEU A 49 3.37 0.44 10.91
CA LEU A 49 4.35 0.90 9.93
C LEU A 49 4.40 -0.01 8.70
N ARG A 50 4.29 -1.33 8.90
CA ARG A 50 4.28 -2.30 7.81
C ARG A 50 3.02 -2.16 6.95
N TYR A 51 1.85 -2.04 7.59
CA TYR A 51 0.59 -1.80 6.87
C TYR A 51 0.64 -0.49 6.07
N GLN A 52 1.16 0.59 6.66
CA GLN A 52 1.33 1.87 5.97
C GLN A 52 2.28 1.77 4.76
N ALA A 53 3.35 0.97 4.87
CA ALA A 53 4.24 0.70 3.74
C ALA A 53 3.50 -0.01 2.60
N LEU A 54 2.69 -1.03 2.89
CA LEU A 54 1.89 -1.75 1.89
C LEU A 54 0.88 -0.84 1.20
N VAL A 55 0.17 0.00 1.95
CA VAL A 55 -0.77 0.97 1.38
C VAL A 55 -0.05 1.95 0.45
N ARG A 56 1.11 2.48 0.86
CA ARG A 56 1.91 3.37 0.00
C ARG A 56 2.33 2.65 -1.29
N SER A 57 2.79 1.41 -1.20
CA SER A 57 3.15 0.60 -2.37
C SER A 57 1.95 0.40 -3.31
N ALA A 58 0.76 0.06 -2.80
CA ALA A 58 -0.44 -0.09 -3.61
C ALA A 58 -0.83 1.21 -4.34
N VAL A 59 -0.73 2.36 -3.66
CA VAL A 59 -1.01 3.67 -4.27
C VAL A 59 0.00 3.97 -5.39
N THR A 60 1.28 3.70 -5.17
CA THR A 60 2.31 3.87 -6.20
C THR A 60 2.06 2.97 -7.41
N LEU A 61 1.70 1.70 -7.18
CA LEU A 61 1.38 0.77 -8.26
C LEU A 61 0.13 1.20 -9.05
N ASP A 62 -0.96 1.60 -8.39
CA ASP A 62 -2.14 2.14 -9.08
C ASP A 62 -1.78 3.37 -9.94
N ALA A 63 -0.91 4.26 -9.43
CA ALA A 63 -0.47 5.42 -10.20
C ALA A 63 0.40 5.05 -11.41
N LEU A 64 1.30 4.07 -11.28
CA LEU A 64 2.11 3.59 -12.39
C LEU A 64 1.25 2.89 -13.46
N VAL A 65 0.30 2.05 -13.05
CA VAL A 65 -0.63 1.40 -13.98
C VAL A 65 -1.52 2.43 -14.68
N ASP A 66 -2.02 3.44 -13.96
CA ASP A 66 -2.81 4.51 -14.57
C ASP A 66 -2.01 5.30 -15.62
N GLN A 67 -0.71 5.54 -15.37
CA GLN A 67 0.20 6.12 -16.35
C GLN A 67 0.40 5.22 -17.58
N GLU A 68 0.57 3.91 -17.39
CA GLU A 68 0.73 2.96 -18.49
C GLU A 68 -0.54 2.83 -19.35
N VAL A 69 -1.71 2.78 -18.71
CA VAL A 69 -3.01 2.58 -19.38
C VAL A 69 -3.52 3.85 -20.07
N ASN A 70 -3.36 5.02 -19.45
CA ASN A 70 -3.86 6.29 -19.99
C ASN A 70 -2.83 7.05 -20.85
N GLY A 71 -1.75 6.39 -21.27
CA GLY A 71 -0.79 6.94 -22.23
C GLY A 71 0.27 7.84 -21.58
N GLY A 72 1.21 7.22 -20.88
CA GLY A 72 2.42 7.84 -20.39
C GLY A 72 3.26 8.41 -21.54
N PHE A 73 3.60 9.69 -21.39
CA PHE A 73 4.33 10.58 -22.30
C PHE A 73 3.55 10.99 -23.57
N PRO A 74 3.08 12.25 -23.65
CA PRO A 74 2.71 12.80 -24.95
C PRO A 74 3.93 12.71 -25.87
N ALA A 75 3.76 12.05 -27.02
CA ALA A 75 4.78 12.08 -28.06
C ALA A 75 5.14 13.55 -28.35
N PRO A 76 6.44 13.90 -28.46
CA PRO A 76 6.82 15.25 -28.83
C PRO A 76 6.11 15.57 -30.15
N LYS A 77 5.30 16.63 -30.15
CA LYS A 77 4.63 17.08 -31.37
C LYS A 77 5.73 17.33 -32.41
N PRO A 78 5.63 16.78 -33.64
CA PRO A 78 6.61 17.07 -34.68
C PRO A 78 6.67 18.58 -34.83
N GLN A 79 7.85 19.13 -34.56
CA GLN A 79 8.11 20.56 -34.67
C GLN A 79 7.96 20.93 -36.14
N GLU A 80 6.84 21.56 -36.47
CA GLU A 80 6.54 22.09 -37.79
C GLU A 80 7.61 23.14 -38.11
N TRP A 81 8.62 22.73 -38.88
CA TRP A 81 9.61 23.64 -39.44
C TRP A 81 8.88 24.54 -40.44
N GLN A 82 8.61 25.78 -40.06
CA GLN A 82 8.18 26.81 -40.99
C GLN A 82 9.43 27.41 -41.67
N PRO A 83 9.47 27.44 -43.02
CA PRO A 83 10.62 27.88 -43.80
C PRO A 83 10.91 29.38 -43.72
#